data_AF-A0A086QTV0-F1
#
_entry.id   AF-A0A086QTV0-F1
#
_cell.length_a   1.000
_cell.length_b   1.000
_cell.length_c   1.000
_cell.angle_alpha   90.00
_cell.angle_beta   90.00
_cell.angle_gamma   90.00
#
_symmetry.space_group_name_H-M   'P 1'
#
loop_
_entity.id
_entity.type
_entity.pdbx_description
1 polymer ?
#
loop_
_entity_poly.entity_id
_entity_poly.type
_entity_poly.pdbx_seq_one_letter_code
_entity_poly.pdbx_strand_id
1 'polypeptide(L)'
;MNALTFLNNNMQALVVKTSIFTRYFPVIFKLVAYHPRVSGSLLLPLLPAIVGPGTLMEVLHSLLDLPLTASFLERFDADGASAAAFFAPSFFSSSGEVCAGAAALSVSTADGACPLLRALKAYLLRNEAGGHSVIWEAEDNAAVLASIDSLWRRLPITSRLSAVCKVVPAVLQVYFRVVLEDAPPFYIEKVLRVLLERFLMLCPVAFYMDALNRLFLSMILKIFQRHPTFVSLATKGSIAR
;
A
#
# COMPACT_ATOMS: atom_id res chain seq x y z
N MET A 1 -24.60 -4.60 11.54
CA MET A 1 -24.15 -3.31 10.95
C MET A 1 -22.64 -3.41 10.76
N ASN A 2 -22.11 -3.30 9.53
CA ASN A 2 -20.67 -3.36 9.28
C ASN A 2 -19.99 -2.08 9.80
N ALA A 3 -18.79 -2.17 10.37
CA ALA A 3 -18.02 -1.04 10.90
C ALA A 3 -17.89 0.11 9.89
N LEU A 4 -17.61 -0.19 8.61
CA LEU A 4 -17.52 0.85 7.57
C LEU A 4 -18.87 1.50 7.26
N THR A 5 -19.99 0.78 7.43
CA THR A 5 -21.34 1.36 7.31
C THR A 5 -21.60 2.34 8.44
N PHE A 6 -21.17 2.02 9.66
CA PHE A 6 -21.24 2.95 10.79
C PHE A 6 -20.41 4.21 10.54
N LEU A 7 -19.18 4.07 10.06
CA LEU A 7 -18.31 5.22 9.73
C LEU A 7 -18.95 6.12 8.68
N ASN A 8 -19.51 5.55 7.62
CA ASN A 8 -20.19 6.31 6.57
C ASN A 8 -21.42 7.05 7.09
N ASN A 9 -22.29 6.36 7.84
CA ASN A 9 -23.53 6.94 8.35
C ASN A 9 -23.29 8.07 9.36
N ASN A 10 -22.13 8.08 10.03
CA ASN A 10 -21.80 9.05 11.08
C ASN A 10 -20.63 9.97 10.68
N MET A 11 -20.25 10.01 9.40
CA MET A 11 -19.02 10.66 8.93
C MET A 11 -18.92 12.12 9.37
N GLN A 12 -19.99 12.91 9.22
CA GLN A 12 -20.00 14.34 9.57
C GLN A 12 -19.69 14.55 11.07
N ALA A 13 -20.31 13.77 11.95
CA ALA A 13 -20.06 13.87 13.39
C ALA A 13 -18.65 13.40 13.76
N LEU A 14 -18.18 12.32 13.12
CA LEU A 14 -16.88 11.72 13.39
C LEU A 14 -15.70 12.60 12.94
N VAL A 15 -15.81 13.25 11.78
CA VAL A 15 -14.79 14.18 11.26
C VAL A 15 -14.60 15.37 12.23
N VAL A 16 -15.68 15.89 12.80
CA VAL A 16 -15.62 17.05 13.68
C VAL A 16 -15.17 16.68 15.09
N LYS A 17 -15.64 15.54 15.62
CA LYS A 17 -15.47 15.18 17.03
C LYS A 17 -14.25 14.29 17.30
N THR A 18 -13.64 13.71 16.27
CA THR A 18 -12.60 12.70 16.44
C THR A 18 -11.53 12.79 15.35
N SER A 19 -10.39 12.14 15.57
CA SER A 19 -9.36 11.92 14.57
C SER A 19 -9.40 10.52 13.95
N ILE A 20 -10.57 9.85 13.96
CA ILE A 20 -10.66 8.43 13.59
C ILE A 20 -10.16 8.16 12.16
N PHE A 21 -10.48 9.06 11.22
CA PHE A 21 -10.11 8.91 9.83
C PHE A 21 -8.63 9.19 9.56
N THR A 22 -8.03 10.16 10.24
CA THR A 22 -6.61 10.47 10.02
C THR A 22 -5.69 9.57 10.85
N ARG A 23 -6.11 9.19 12.07
CA ARG A 23 -5.31 8.37 12.97
C ARG A 23 -5.47 6.87 12.72
N TYR A 24 -6.67 6.37 12.43
CA TYR A 24 -6.94 4.92 12.37
C TYR A 24 -7.27 4.40 10.96
N PHE A 25 -6.99 5.16 9.90
CA PHE A 25 -7.15 4.65 8.52
C PHE A 25 -6.44 3.33 8.21
N PRO A 26 -5.30 2.96 8.83
CA PRO A 26 -4.66 1.68 8.54
C PRO A 26 -5.58 0.51 8.89
N VAL A 27 -6.36 0.63 9.97
CA VAL A 27 -7.38 -0.35 10.36
C VAL A 27 -8.53 -0.36 9.35
N ILE A 28 -8.99 0.82 8.92
CA ILE A 28 -10.03 0.94 7.88
C ILE A 28 -9.58 0.21 6.60
N PHE A 29 -8.33 0.40 6.19
CA PHE A 29 -7.76 -0.24 5.01
C PHE A 29 -7.60 -1.75 5.22
N LYS A 30 -7.18 -2.21 6.40
CA LYS A 30 -7.14 -3.64 6.75
C LYS A 30 -8.52 -4.29 6.63
N LEU A 31 -9.59 -3.63 7.08
CA LEU A 31 -10.97 -4.14 6.92
C LEU A 31 -11.33 -4.32 5.45
N VAL A 32 -10.94 -3.36 4.59
CA VAL A 32 -11.14 -3.44 3.14
C VAL A 32 -10.30 -4.54 2.50
N ALA A 33 -9.03 -4.67 2.90
CA ALA A 33 -8.14 -5.72 2.41
C ALA A 33 -8.65 -7.12 2.81
N TYR A 34 -9.28 -7.25 3.97
CA TYR A 34 -9.83 -8.50 4.48
C TYR A 34 -11.19 -8.86 3.83
N HIS A 35 -12.05 -7.87 3.57
CA HIS A 35 -13.39 -8.07 2.97
C HIS A 35 -13.65 -7.20 1.71
N PRO A 36 -12.83 -7.29 0.66
CA PRO A 36 -12.83 -6.33 -0.45
C PRO A 36 -14.15 -6.24 -1.21
N ARG A 37 -14.86 -7.36 -1.38
CA ARG A 37 -16.11 -7.43 -2.14
C ARG A 37 -17.27 -6.67 -1.48
N VAL A 38 -17.31 -6.67 -0.14
CA VAL A 38 -18.41 -6.07 0.64
C VAL A 38 -18.08 -4.64 1.05
N SER A 39 -16.81 -4.35 1.29
CA SER A 39 -16.37 -3.12 1.94
C SER A 39 -15.59 -2.16 1.04
N GLY A 40 -15.17 -2.59 -0.15
CA GLY A 40 -14.37 -1.77 -1.06
C GLY A 40 -15.06 -0.49 -1.52
N SER A 41 -16.35 -0.56 -1.87
CA SER A 41 -17.12 0.62 -2.27
C SER A 41 -17.40 1.58 -1.11
N LEU A 42 -17.44 1.06 0.12
CA LEU A 42 -17.65 1.86 1.34
C LEU A 42 -16.42 2.73 1.67
N LEU A 43 -15.25 2.45 1.09
CA LEU A 43 -14.05 3.26 1.29
C LEU A 43 -14.06 4.56 0.49
N LEU A 44 -14.69 4.57 -0.68
CA LEU A 44 -14.73 5.72 -1.59
C LEU A 44 -15.22 7.02 -0.91
N PRO A 45 -16.39 7.04 -0.25
CA PRO A 45 -16.88 8.24 0.44
C PRO A 45 -16.05 8.62 1.68
N LEU A 46 -15.35 7.68 2.31
CA LEU A 46 -14.53 7.95 3.49
C LEU A 46 -13.17 8.57 3.15
N LEU A 47 -12.69 8.37 1.93
CA LEU A 47 -11.34 8.72 1.55
C LEU A 47 -11.02 10.22 1.68
N PRO A 48 -11.89 11.16 1.31
CA PRO A 48 -11.65 12.59 1.53
C PRO A 48 -11.46 12.97 3.00
N ALA A 49 -12.11 12.24 3.93
CA ALA A 49 -11.92 12.46 5.37
C ALA A 49 -10.62 11.84 5.92
N ILE A 50 -10.06 10.85 5.21
CA ILE A 50 -8.82 10.15 5.58
C ILE A 50 -7.59 10.93 5.08
N VAL A 51 -7.68 11.52 3.88
CA VAL A 51 -6.61 12.26 3.25
C VAL A 51 -6.52 13.66 3.86
N GLY A 52 -5.47 13.90 4.63
CA GLY A 52 -5.18 15.21 5.23
C GLY A 52 -3.69 15.53 5.19
N PRO A 53 -3.27 16.73 5.65
CA PRO A 53 -1.89 17.20 5.53
C PRO A 53 -0.84 16.24 6.16
N GLY A 54 -1.21 15.56 7.25
CA GLY A 54 -0.32 14.61 7.93
C GLY A 54 -0.37 13.17 7.40
N THR A 55 -1.33 12.82 6.54
CA THR A 55 -1.60 11.42 6.14
C THR A 55 -1.48 11.20 4.64
N LEU A 56 -1.37 12.26 3.84
CA LEU A 56 -1.48 12.21 2.38
C LEU A 56 -0.50 11.21 1.72
N MET A 57 0.77 11.21 2.13
CA MET A 57 1.78 10.28 1.60
C MET A 57 1.58 8.86 2.14
N GLU A 58 1.29 8.76 3.43
CA GLU A 58 1.08 7.48 4.10
C GLU A 58 -0.13 6.73 3.54
N VAL A 59 -1.18 7.46 3.19
CA VAL A 59 -2.38 6.96 2.52
C VAL A 59 -2.04 6.48 1.11
N LEU A 60 -1.27 7.24 0.32
CA LEU A 60 -0.84 6.80 -1.01
C LEU A 60 -0.11 5.47 -0.95
N HIS A 61 0.91 5.37 -0.10
CA HIS A 61 1.67 4.14 0.07
C HIS A 61 0.78 2.98 0.51
N SER A 62 -0.10 3.20 1.50
CA SER A 62 -0.98 2.16 2.01
C SER A 62 -2.05 1.71 1.00
N LEU A 63 -2.49 2.59 0.09
CA LEU A 63 -3.40 2.24 -1.01
C LEU A 63 -2.68 1.38 -2.07
N LEU A 64 -1.44 1.74 -2.42
CA LEU A 64 -0.61 0.97 -3.35
C LEU A 64 -0.25 -0.41 -2.78
N ASP A 65 -0.08 -0.49 -1.46
CA ASP A 65 0.22 -1.72 -0.72
C ASP A 65 -1.01 -2.47 -0.22
N LEU A 66 -2.22 -2.04 -0.58
CA LEU A 66 -3.43 -2.77 -0.19
C LEU A 66 -3.46 -4.22 -0.70
N PRO A 67 -3.01 -4.54 -1.93
CA PRO A 67 -2.85 -5.92 -2.38
C PRO A 67 -1.84 -6.72 -1.51
N LEU A 68 -0.76 -6.06 -1.07
CA LEU A 68 0.25 -6.67 -0.21
C LEU A 68 -0.33 -6.94 1.18
N THR A 69 -1.06 -5.98 1.73
CA THR A 69 -1.81 -6.09 3.00
C THR A 69 -2.78 -7.27 2.95
N ALA A 70 -3.53 -7.43 1.86
CA ALA A 70 -4.50 -8.51 1.70
C ALA A 70 -3.83 -9.90 1.70
N SER A 71 -2.75 -10.02 0.92
CA SER A 71 -1.94 -11.25 0.85
C SER A 71 -1.31 -11.60 2.19
N PHE A 72 -0.87 -10.58 2.94
CA PHE A 72 -0.28 -10.75 4.26
C PHE A 72 -1.34 -11.21 5.27
N LEU A 73 -2.48 -10.52 5.36
CA LEU A 73 -3.56 -10.89 6.27
C LEU A 73 -4.09 -12.30 6.03
N GLU A 74 -4.26 -12.72 4.77
CA GLU A 74 -4.74 -14.07 4.44
C GLU A 74 -3.82 -15.18 4.97
N ARG A 75 -2.52 -14.91 5.05
CA ARG A 75 -1.52 -15.88 5.52
C ARG A 75 -1.35 -15.86 7.04
N PHE A 76 -1.41 -14.68 7.65
CA PHE A 76 -1.31 -14.53 9.10
C PHE A 76 -2.57 -14.99 9.85
N ASP A 77 -3.70 -15.06 9.16
CA ASP A 77 -4.97 -15.56 9.69
C ASP A 77 -5.07 -17.10 9.63
N ALA A 78 -4.40 -17.74 8.67
CA ALA A 78 -4.58 -19.17 8.40
C ALA A 78 -3.83 -20.10 9.37
N ASP A 79 -2.70 -19.67 9.96
CA ASP A 79 -1.93 -20.36 11.02
C ASP A 79 -0.61 -19.58 11.19
N GLY A 80 -0.57 -18.56 12.04
CA GLY A 80 0.55 -17.58 12.11
C GLY A 80 1.98 -18.15 12.17
N ALA A 81 2.16 -19.43 12.54
CA ALA A 81 3.42 -20.17 12.44
C ALA A 81 3.81 -20.59 11.00
N SER A 82 2.85 -21.00 10.16
CA SER A 82 3.06 -21.35 8.74
C SER A 82 3.39 -20.11 7.90
N ALA A 83 2.80 -18.96 8.23
CA ALA A 83 3.09 -17.69 7.57
C ALA A 83 4.57 -17.28 7.65
N ALA A 84 5.24 -17.54 8.79
CA ALA A 84 6.65 -17.19 8.98
C ALA A 84 7.59 -17.95 8.03
N ALA A 85 7.24 -19.17 7.63
CA ALA A 85 8.01 -19.97 6.68
C ALA A 85 8.07 -19.32 5.28
N PHE A 86 7.00 -18.65 4.84
CA PHE A 86 6.95 -17.90 3.58
C PHE A 86 7.80 -16.62 3.57
N PHE A 87 8.31 -16.18 4.71
CA PHE A 87 9.17 -15.01 4.80
C PHE A 87 10.53 -15.34 5.42
N ALA A 88 10.86 -16.63 5.60
CA ALA A 88 12.16 -17.07 6.10
C ALA A 88 13.28 -16.75 5.09
N PRO A 89 14.53 -16.48 5.51
CA PRO A 89 15.63 -16.26 4.57
C PRO A 89 15.87 -17.45 3.63
N SER A 90 15.64 -18.68 4.13
CA SER A 90 15.67 -19.92 3.36
C SER A 90 14.62 -19.97 2.24
N PHE A 91 13.49 -19.28 2.40
CA PHE A 91 12.53 -19.03 1.33
C PHE A 91 13.29 -18.36 0.19
N PHE A 92 13.93 -17.21 0.41
CA PHE A 92 14.57 -16.38 -0.62
C PHE A 92 15.81 -17.02 -1.29
N SER A 93 16.41 -18.05 -0.70
CA SER A 93 17.56 -18.77 -1.26
C SER A 93 17.21 -20.00 -2.11
N SER A 94 15.96 -20.50 -2.10
CA SER A 94 15.59 -21.70 -2.87
C SER A 94 15.22 -21.35 -4.31
N SER A 95 16.08 -21.69 -5.27
CA SER A 95 15.84 -21.52 -6.71
C SER A 95 14.95 -22.60 -7.36
N GLY A 96 14.36 -23.51 -6.56
CA GLY A 96 13.60 -24.67 -7.04
C GLY A 96 12.13 -24.67 -6.60
N GLU A 97 11.30 -25.33 -7.41
CA GLU A 97 9.85 -25.45 -7.29
C GLU A 97 9.33 -25.69 -5.87
N VAL A 98 8.10 -25.21 -5.63
CA VAL A 98 7.38 -25.33 -4.36
C VAL A 98 7.08 -26.81 -4.09
N CYS A 99 7.97 -27.50 -3.36
CA CYS A 99 7.66 -28.79 -2.79
C CYS A 99 6.60 -28.63 -1.70
N ALA A 100 5.50 -29.38 -1.84
CA ALA A 100 4.52 -29.62 -0.80
C ALA A 100 5.22 -30.29 0.40
N GLY A 101 5.70 -29.47 1.33
CA GLY A 101 6.49 -29.89 2.48
C GLY A 101 6.52 -28.82 3.56
N ALA A 102 5.36 -28.24 3.88
CA ALA A 102 5.19 -27.29 4.98
C ALA A 102 5.15 -28.02 6.35
N ALA A 103 6.10 -28.91 6.59
CA ALA A 103 6.23 -29.63 7.86
C ALA A 103 7.72 -29.90 8.12
N ALA A 104 8.44 -28.88 8.60
CA ALA A 104 9.63 -28.95 9.46
C ALA A 104 10.56 -27.76 9.21
N LEU A 105 10.24 -26.60 9.78
CA LEU A 105 11.30 -25.74 10.32
C LEU A 105 10.86 -25.36 11.72
N SER A 106 11.40 -26.12 12.68
CA SER A 106 11.38 -25.85 14.10
C SER A 106 11.58 -24.36 14.37
N VAL A 107 10.62 -23.79 15.09
CA VAL A 107 10.72 -22.48 15.72
C VAL A 107 11.93 -22.49 16.66
N SER A 108 13.08 -22.04 16.18
CA SER A 108 14.09 -21.46 17.07
C SER A 108 13.64 -20.04 17.37
N THR A 109 13.02 -19.88 18.55
CA THR A 109 12.87 -18.58 19.21
C THR A 109 14.27 -18.06 19.56
N ALA A 110 14.91 -17.37 18.63
CA ALA A 110 16.13 -16.63 18.89
C ALA A 110 16.16 -15.42 17.96
N ASP A 111 15.66 -14.28 18.45
CA ASP A 111 15.98 -12.86 18.11
C ASP A 111 16.30 -12.42 16.66
N GLY A 112 16.14 -13.29 15.66
CA GLY A 112 16.63 -13.18 14.28
C GLY A 112 15.50 -13.31 13.27
N ALA A 113 14.33 -12.75 13.56
CA ALA A 113 13.23 -12.68 12.59
C ALA A 113 13.71 -11.99 11.30
N CYS A 114 13.33 -12.55 10.14
CA CYS A 114 13.66 -11.99 8.83
C CYS A 114 13.36 -10.46 8.81
N PRO A 115 14.34 -9.60 8.46
CA PRO A 115 14.14 -8.15 8.44
C PRO A 115 12.91 -7.71 7.65
N LEU A 116 12.66 -8.37 6.50
CA LEU A 116 11.45 -8.14 5.70
C LEU A 116 10.17 -8.44 6.47
N LEU A 117 10.08 -9.60 7.12
CA LEU A 117 8.88 -9.99 7.88
C LEU A 117 8.62 -9.03 9.04
N ARG A 118 9.67 -8.64 9.76
CA ARG A 118 9.58 -7.67 10.86
C ARG A 118 9.07 -6.32 10.36
N ALA A 119 9.65 -5.81 9.28
CA ALA A 119 9.26 -4.55 8.66
C ALA A 119 7.82 -4.59 8.13
N LEU A 120 7.45 -5.63 7.38
CA LEU A 120 6.09 -5.81 6.86
C LEU A 120 5.06 -5.99 7.98
N LYS A 121 5.38 -6.73 9.05
CA LYS A 121 4.49 -6.86 10.21
C LYS A 121 4.26 -5.52 10.89
N ALA A 122 5.34 -4.76 11.13
CA ALA A 122 5.24 -3.43 11.74
C ALA A 122 4.45 -2.46 10.85
N TYR A 123 4.65 -2.51 9.53
CA TYR A 123 3.99 -1.63 8.57
C TYR A 123 2.52 -2.01 8.29
N LEU A 124 2.26 -3.25 7.89
CA LEU A 124 0.96 -3.69 7.39
C LEU A 124 -0.05 -3.93 8.52
N LEU A 125 0.41 -4.32 9.71
CA LEU A 125 -0.48 -4.63 10.84
C LEU A 125 -0.68 -3.46 11.81
N ARG A 126 -0.02 -2.31 11.60
CA ARG A 126 -0.21 -1.13 12.46
C ARG A 126 -1.68 -0.72 12.55
N ASN A 127 -2.03 -0.14 13.70
CA ASN A 127 -3.38 0.38 13.94
C ASN A 127 -3.47 1.88 13.69
N GLU A 128 -2.36 2.59 13.86
CA GLU A 128 -2.33 4.05 13.81
C GLU A 128 -1.42 4.56 12.70
N ALA A 129 -1.80 5.71 12.16
CA ALA A 129 -1.02 6.57 11.28
C ALA A 129 0.08 7.32 12.03
N GLY A 130 1.06 7.87 11.31
CA GLY A 130 2.11 8.69 11.91
C GLY A 130 3.18 7.94 12.69
N GLY A 131 3.29 6.61 12.52
CA GLY A 131 4.42 5.83 13.00
C GLY A 131 5.54 5.75 11.96
N HIS A 132 6.81 5.74 12.38
CA HIS A 132 8.02 5.53 11.54
C HIS A 132 8.06 4.16 10.81
N SER A 133 6.92 3.50 10.63
CA SER A 133 6.81 2.15 10.09
C SER A 133 6.52 2.12 8.58
N VAL A 134 6.45 3.28 7.90
CA VAL A 134 6.29 3.31 6.44
C VAL A 134 7.59 2.87 5.79
N ILE A 135 7.61 1.65 5.25
CA ILE A 135 8.84 1.04 4.74
C ILE A 135 9.46 1.80 3.55
N TRP A 136 8.67 2.63 2.87
CA TRP A 136 9.06 3.35 1.65
C TRP A 136 9.75 4.69 1.90
N GLU A 137 9.64 5.25 3.10
CA GLU A 137 10.18 6.59 3.42
C GLU A 137 11.50 6.52 4.22
N ALA A 138 11.86 5.36 4.78
CA ALA A 138 13.08 5.22 5.58
C ALA A 138 14.28 4.75 4.74
N GLU A 139 15.41 5.43 4.87
CA GLU A 139 16.65 5.18 4.11
C GLU A 139 17.23 3.78 4.36
N ASP A 140 17.09 3.25 5.59
CA ASP A 140 17.63 1.94 5.99
C ASP A 140 16.87 0.74 5.42
N ASN A 141 15.76 0.96 4.70
CA ASN A 141 14.91 -0.12 4.21
C ASN A 141 15.28 -0.63 2.80
N ALA A 142 16.38 -0.20 2.20
CA ALA A 142 16.76 -0.61 0.84
C ALA A 142 16.77 -2.15 0.65
N ALA A 143 17.30 -2.90 1.62
CA ALA A 143 17.30 -4.36 1.59
C ALA A 143 15.89 -4.97 1.74
N VAL A 144 15.03 -4.34 2.55
CA VAL A 144 13.61 -4.72 2.71
C VAL A 144 12.87 -4.51 1.39
N LEU A 145 13.06 -3.35 0.74
CA LEU A 145 12.42 -3.01 -0.52
C LEU A 145 12.87 -3.94 -1.65
N ALA A 146 14.17 -4.25 -1.76
CA ALA A 146 14.68 -5.19 -2.75
C ALA A 146 14.04 -6.59 -2.63
N SER A 147 13.61 -6.97 -1.43
CA SER A 147 12.98 -8.26 -1.18
C SER A 147 11.50 -8.32 -1.58
N ILE A 148 10.84 -7.17 -1.83
CA ILE A 148 9.42 -7.11 -2.20
C ILE A 148 9.16 -7.72 -3.58
N ASP A 149 10.05 -7.50 -4.55
CA ASP A 149 9.89 -8.08 -5.89
C ASP A 149 9.97 -9.62 -5.84
N SER A 150 10.93 -10.16 -5.09
CA SER A 150 11.05 -11.60 -4.86
C SER A 150 9.83 -12.17 -4.12
N LEU A 151 9.26 -11.40 -3.19
CA LEU A 151 8.01 -11.76 -2.53
C LEU A 151 6.86 -11.87 -3.53
N TRP A 152 6.64 -10.85 -4.38
CA TRP A 152 5.56 -10.86 -5.37
C TRP A 152 5.60 -12.07 -6.30
N ARG A 153 6.79 -12.48 -6.74
CA ARG A 153 6.98 -13.67 -7.60
C ARG A 153 6.50 -14.97 -6.96
N ARG A 154 6.26 -14.98 -5.65
CA ARG A 154 5.94 -16.18 -4.85
C ARG A 154 4.62 -16.07 -4.10
N LEU A 155 3.94 -14.94 -4.22
CA LEU A 155 2.59 -14.77 -3.72
C LEU A 155 1.61 -15.37 -4.75
N PRO A 156 0.78 -16.38 -4.37
CA PRO A 156 -0.26 -16.87 -5.25
C PRO A 156 -1.34 -15.80 -5.39
N ILE A 157 -1.96 -15.75 -6.57
CA ILE A 157 -3.08 -14.85 -6.81
C ILE A 157 -4.35 -15.50 -6.23
N THR A 158 -4.73 -15.07 -5.03
CA THR A 158 -5.95 -15.54 -4.37
C THR A 158 -7.18 -14.75 -4.80
N SER A 159 -8.38 -15.26 -4.49
CA SER A 159 -9.62 -14.51 -4.74
C SER A 159 -9.65 -13.19 -3.94
N ARG A 160 -9.05 -13.15 -2.74
CA ARG A 160 -9.00 -11.94 -1.92
C ARG A 160 -8.09 -10.91 -2.57
N LEU A 161 -6.89 -11.32 -2.98
CA LEU A 161 -5.94 -10.47 -3.69
C LEU A 161 -6.55 -9.89 -4.97
N SER A 162 -7.15 -10.74 -5.81
CA SER A 162 -7.79 -10.32 -7.05
C SER A 162 -8.92 -9.31 -6.81
N ALA A 163 -9.72 -9.49 -5.75
CA ALA A 163 -10.78 -8.56 -5.40
C ALA A 163 -10.23 -7.20 -4.91
N VAL A 164 -9.16 -7.18 -4.11
CA VAL A 164 -8.50 -5.92 -3.69
C VAL A 164 -7.92 -5.17 -4.89
N CYS A 165 -7.28 -5.88 -5.81
CA CYS A 165 -6.78 -5.31 -7.07
C CYS A 165 -7.87 -4.60 -7.90
N LYS A 166 -9.14 -5.00 -7.77
CA LYS A 166 -10.27 -4.32 -8.43
C LYS A 166 -10.74 -3.06 -7.69
N VAL A 167 -10.53 -2.99 -6.38
CA VAL A 167 -10.94 -1.86 -5.52
C VAL A 167 -9.95 -0.71 -5.63
N VAL A 168 -8.64 -1.02 -5.59
CA VAL A 168 -7.56 -0.03 -5.46
C VAL A 168 -7.60 1.08 -6.53
N PRO A 169 -7.79 0.81 -7.83
CA PRO A 169 -7.79 1.87 -8.85
C PRO A 169 -8.89 2.93 -8.62
N ALA A 170 -10.11 2.51 -8.25
CA ALA A 170 -11.21 3.44 -7.99
C ALA A 170 -10.95 4.30 -6.75
N VAL A 171 -10.36 3.71 -5.71
CA VAL A 171 -9.99 4.44 -4.47
C VAL A 171 -8.85 5.42 -4.75
N LEU A 172 -7.82 5.01 -5.50
CA LEU A 172 -6.74 5.91 -5.91
C LEU A 172 -7.24 7.06 -6.79
N GLN A 173 -8.25 6.84 -7.63
CA GLN A 173 -8.85 7.92 -8.40
C GLN A 173 -9.49 9.00 -7.49
N VAL A 174 -10.15 8.60 -6.40
CA VAL A 174 -10.67 9.55 -5.40
C VAL A 174 -9.52 10.24 -4.68
N TYR A 175 -8.47 9.50 -4.30
CA TYR A 175 -7.28 10.07 -3.66
C TYR A 175 -6.65 11.16 -4.54
N PHE A 176 -6.39 10.85 -5.81
CA PHE A 176 -5.78 11.80 -6.75
C PHE A 176 -6.63 13.04 -6.97
N ARG A 177 -7.97 12.93 -6.91
CA ARG A 177 -8.85 14.09 -6.98
C ARG A 177 -8.62 15.03 -5.80
N VAL A 178 -8.68 14.49 -4.57
CA VAL A 178 -8.43 15.26 -3.35
C VAL A 178 -7.04 15.91 -3.39
N VAL A 179 -6.02 15.18 -3.83
CA VAL A 179 -4.66 15.72 -3.94
C VAL A 179 -4.55 16.85 -4.96
N LEU A 180 -5.17 16.73 -6.14
CA LEU A 180 -5.13 17.79 -7.16
C LEU A 180 -5.90 19.04 -6.77
N GLU A 181 -6.94 18.89 -5.93
CA GLU A 181 -7.78 19.99 -5.47
C GLU A 181 -7.15 20.72 -4.28
N ASP A 182 -6.66 19.99 -3.28
CA ASP A 182 -6.37 20.53 -1.95
C ASP A 182 -4.89 20.47 -1.53
N ALA A 183 -4.03 19.69 -2.20
CA ALA A 183 -2.66 19.50 -1.74
C ALA A 183 -1.71 20.65 -2.19
N PRO A 184 -0.82 21.13 -1.30
CA PRO A 184 0.16 22.14 -1.69
C PRO A 184 1.23 21.58 -2.65
N PRO A 185 1.88 22.45 -3.46
CA PRO A 185 2.74 22.02 -4.57
C PRO A 185 3.87 21.06 -4.20
N PHE A 186 4.48 21.22 -3.01
CA PHE A 186 5.56 20.34 -2.56
C PHE A 186 5.11 18.88 -2.33
N TYR A 187 3.83 18.63 -2.03
CA TYR A 187 3.32 17.25 -2.01
C TYR A 187 3.10 16.71 -3.41
N ILE A 188 2.71 17.55 -4.37
CA ILE A 188 2.52 17.11 -5.75
C ILE A 188 3.84 16.56 -6.32
N GLU A 189 4.97 17.21 -6.01
CA GLU A 189 6.31 16.70 -6.36
C GLU A 189 6.58 15.33 -5.75
N LYS A 190 6.28 15.14 -4.45
CA LYS A 190 6.43 13.85 -3.77
C LYS A 190 5.53 12.77 -4.37
N VAL A 191 4.27 13.09 -4.66
CA VAL A 191 3.34 12.16 -5.31
C VAL A 191 3.87 11.76 -6.67
N LEU A 192 4.29 12.73 -7.50
CA LEU A 192 4.87 12.46 -8.81
C LEU A 192 6.07 11.52 -8.71
N ARG A 193 6.98 11.75 -7.75
CA ARG A 193 8.13 10.88 -7.49
C ARG A 193 7.68 9.45 -7.15
N VAL A 194 6.72 9.29 -6.23
CA VAL A 194 6.20 7.98 -5.84
C VAL A 194 5.56 7.24 -7.02
N LEU A 195 4.82 7.93 -7.88
CA LEU A 195 4.21 7.32 -9.07
C LEU A 195 5.25 6.76 -10.04
N LEU A 196 6.42 7.40 -10.15
CA LEU A 196 7.51 6.97 -11.02
C LEU A 196 8.35 5.86 -10.38
N GLU A 197 8.71 5.99 -9.10
CA GLU A 197 9.60 5.04 -8.40
C GLU A 197 8.88 3.73 -8.07
N ARG A 198 7.65 3.79 -7.58
CA ARG A 198 6.95 2.60 -7.08
C ARG A 198 6.32 1.76 -8.18
N PHE A 199 6.22 2.29 -9.39
CA PHE A 199 5.53 1.64 -10.51
C PHE A 199 5.98 0.19 -10.75
N LEU A 200 7.30 -0.05 -10.68
CA LEU A 200 7.90 -1.36 -10.92
C LEU A 200 7.78 -2.32 -9.72
N MET A 201 7.36 -1.83 -8.56
CA MET A 201 7.27 -2.58 -7.29
C MET A 201 5.83 -2.94 -6.92
N LEU A 202 4.87 -2.68 -7.82
CA LEU A 202 3.45 -2.95 -7.64
C LEU A 202 3.13 -4.45 -7.81
N CYS A 203 1.97 -4.86 -7.29
CA CYS A 203 1.47 -6.23 -7.44
C CYS A 203 1.36 -6.62 -8.93
N PRO A 204 2.01 -7.71 -9.39
CA PRO A 204 2.12 -8.04 -10.82
C PRO A 204 0.87 -8.77 -11.36
N VAL A 205 -0.31 -8.19 -11.15
CA VAL A 205 -1.59 -8.70 -11.68
C VAL A 205 -1.95 -7.91 -12.94
N ALA A 206 -2.07 -8.58 -14.09
CA ALA A 206 -2.15 -7.91 -15.39
C ALA A 206 -3.27 -6.86 -15.51
N PHE A 207 -4.51 -7.19 -15.12
CA PHE A 207 -5.63 -6.24 -15.19
C PHE A 207 -5.48 -5.06 -14.21
N TYR A 208 -4.80 -5.29 -13.08
CA TYR A 208 -4.53 -4.28 -12.08
C TYR A 208 -3.47 -3.30 -12.59
N MET A 209 -2.39 -3.84 -13.18
CA MET A 209 -1.34 -3.04 -13.78
C MET A 209 -1.89 -2.19 -14.93
N ASP A 210 -2.70 -2.72 -15.86
CA ASP A 210 -3.30 -1.90 -16.92
C ASP A 210 -4.14 -0.74 -16.36
N ALA A 211 -4.95 -1.00 -15.33
CA ALA A 211 -5.75 0.03 -14.67
C ALA A 211 -4.87 1.11 -13.99
N LEU A 212 -3.81 0.70 -13.29
CA LEU A 212 -2.89 1.63 -12.64
C LEU A 212 -2.05 2.42 -13.63
N ASN A 213 -1.60 1.81 -14.73
CA ASN A 213 -0.87 2.50 -15.80
C ASN A 213 -1.68 3.68 -16.33
N ARG A 214 -2.94 3.42 -16.69
CA ARG A 214 -3.86 4.45 -17.19
C ARG A 214 -4.09 5.54 -16.17
N LEU A 215 -4.29 5.16 -14.91
CA LEU A 215 -4.55 6.09 -13.82
C LEU A 215 -3.32 6.98 -13.53
N PHE A 216 -2.13 6.39 -13.46
CA PHE A 216 -0.87 7.10 -13.20
C PHE A 216 -0.52 8.05 -14.34
N LEU A 217 -0.63 7.59 -15.59
CA LEU A 217 -0.41 8.46 -16.76
C LEU A 217 -1.40 9.63 -16.77
N SER A 218 -2.68 9.38 -16.49
CA SER A 218 -3.69 10.45 -16.39
C SER A 218 -3.34 11.44 -15.28
N MET A 219 -2.90 10.95 -14.11
CA MET A 219 -2.49 11.79 -12.99
C MET A 219 -1.26 12.63 -13.32
N ILE A 220 -0.21 12.01 -13.86
CA ILE A 220 1.04 12.69 -14.24
C ILE A 220 0.76 13.80 -15.27
N LEU A 221 -0.06 13.52 -16.29
CA LEU A 221 -0.44 14.52 -17.28
C LEU A 221 -1.19 15.70 -16.65
N LYS A 222 -2.12 15.44 -15.72
CA LYS A 222 -2.84 16.51 -15.00
C LYS A 222 -1.90 17.32 -14.11
N ILE A 223 -0.93 16.68 -13.45
CA ILE A 223 0.10 17.35 -12.66
C ILE A 223 0.91 18.31 -13.56
N PHE A 224 1.39 17.85 -14.72
CA PHE A 224 2.16 18.69 -15.63
C PHE A 224 1.36 19.82 -16.26
N GLN A 225 0.07 19.60 -16.55
CA GLN A 225 -0.82 20.65 -17.03
C GLN A 225 -1.04 21.75 -15.97
N ARG A 226 -1.17 21.36 -14.69
CA ARG A 226 -1.41 22.29 -13.57
C ARG A 226 -0.13 22.93 -13.04
N HIS A 227 1.01 22.26 -13.19
CA HIS A 227 2.34 22.70 -12.76
C HIS A 227 3.38 22.55 -13.88
N PRO A 228 3.32 23.39 -14.95
CA PRO A 228 4.26 23.31 -16.08
C PRO A 228 5.73 23.49 -15.68
N THR A 229 5.99 24.14 -14.52
CA THR A 229 7.33 24.33 -13.96
C THR A 229 8.07 23.03 -13.71
N PHE A 230 7.37 21.94 -13.36
CA PHE A 230 7.98 20.62 -13.16
C PHE A 230 8.63 20.05 -14.43
N VAL A 231 8.08 20.35 -15.61
CA VAL A 231 8.67 19.93 -16.89
C VAL A 231 9.92 20.75 -17.23
N SER A 232 9.90 22.04 -16.89
CA SER A 232 11.03 22.96 -17.18
C SER A 232 12.27 22.71 -16.32
N LEU A 233 12.10 22.13 -15.12
CA LEU A 233 13.21 21.76 -14.24
C LEU A 233 13.88 20.45 -14.71
N ALA A 234 13.10 19.50 -15.22
CA ALA A 234 13.61 18.25 -15.79
C ALA A 234 14.52 18.50 -17.00
N THR A 235 14.19 19.48 -17.85
CA THR A 235 15.01 19.84 -19.02
C THR A 235 16.27 20.63 -18.65
N LYS A 236 16.24 21.46 -17.61
CA LYS A 236 17.44 22.18 -17.14
C LYS A 236 18.46 21.27 -16.45
N GLY A 237 18.03 20.21 -15.78
CA GLY A 237 18.92 19.22 -15.17
C GLY A 237 19.71 18.37 -16.18
N SER A 238 19.27 18.32 -17.44
CA SER A 238 19.94 17.55 -18.50
C SER A 238 20.96 18.37 -19.32
N ILE A 239 21.07 19.68 -19.10
CA ILE A 239 21.98 20.58 -19.85
C ILE A 239 23.23 20.95 -19.00
N ALA A 240 23.30 20.49 -17.74
CA ALA A 240 24.42 20.74 -16.83
C ALA A 240 25.28 19.48 -16.55
N ARG A 241 25.45 18.61 -17.55
CA ARG A 241 26.47 17.55 -17.54
C ARG A 241 27.25 17.55 -18.84
#